data_AF-A0A1G2ZX80-F1
#
_entry.id   AF-A0A1G2ZX80-F1
#
_cell.length_a   1.000
_cell.length_b   1.000
_cell.length_c   1.000
_cell.angle_alpha   90.00
_cell.angle_beta   90.00
_cell.angle_gamma   90.00
#
_symmetry.space_group_name_H-M   'P 1'
#
loop_
_entity.id
_entity.type
_entity.pdbx_description
1 polymer ?
#
loop_
_entity_poly.entity_id
_entity_poly.type
_entity_poly.pdbx_seq_one_letter_code
_entity_poly.pdbx_strand_id
1 'polypeptide(L)'
;MLVNPFKMLLLKRLADVRGMTCPVEGAPPVYIDNRALDRFIDRFREVGCRDTNCDVCQWCHRFAAKAIRMDPQRRAAVLAAYQDVFEAMDGGGLWRYLPCRSSKPGRQSSGGCSNGRSRNSVGSAADRCAA
;
A
#
# COMPACT_ATOMS: atom_id res chain seq x y z
N MET A 1 -22.66 8.73 -6.43
CA MET A 1 -21.42 7.94 -6.64
C MET A 1 -21.62 6.60 -5.97
N LEU A 2 -21.78 5.52 -6.72
CA LEU A 2 -21.98 4.18 -6.15
C LEU A 2 -20.63 3.53 -5.89
N VAL A 3 -20.43 2.94 -4.73
CA VAL A 3 -19.18 2.28 -4.33
C VAL A 3 -19.42 0.78 -4.27
N ASN A 4 -18.45 -0.02 -4.69
CA ASN A 4 -18.54 -1.48 -4.59
C ASN A 4 -18.18 -1.94 -3.16
N PRO A 5 -19.14 -2.43 -2.35
CA PRO A 5 -18.87 -2.79 -0.96
C PRO A 5 -17.90 -3.96 -0.81
N PHE A 6 -17.87 -4.89 -1.77
CA PHE A 6 -16.90 -5.99 -1.75
C PHE A 6 -15.49 -5.51 -2.02
N LYS A 7 -15.31 -4.51 -2.90
CA LYS A 7 -14.00 -3.91 -3.16
C LYS A 7 -13.54 -2.98 -2.04
N MET A 8 -14.45 -2.47 -1.20
CA MET A 8 -14.10 -1.76 0.05
C MET A 8 -13.38 -2.66 1.06
N LEU A 9 -13.54 -3.98 1.01
CA LEU A 9 -12.77 -4.90 1.86
C LEU A 9 -11.26 -4.82 1.60
N LEU A 10 -10.83 -4.38 0.41
CA LEU A 10 -9.42 -4.14 0.12
C LEU A 10 -8.87 -2.97 0.95
N LEU A 11 -9.65 -1.90 1.13
CA LEU A 11 -9.30 -0.78 1.99
C LEU A 11 -9.25 -1.21 3.46
N LYS A 12 -10.23 -2.02 3.90
CA LYS A 12 -10.19 -2.60 5.25
C LYS A 12 -8.91 -3.42 5.47
N ARG A 13 -8.59 -4.34 4.55
CA ARG A 13 -7.38 -5.15 4.62
C ARG A 13 -6.12 -4.31 4.70
N LEU A 14 -6.01 -3.25 3.88
CA LEU A 14 -4.87 -2.33 3.94
C LEU A 14 -4.79 -1.64 5.31
N ALA A 15 -5.92 -1.16 5.84
CA ALA A 15 -5.98 -0.52 7.14
C ALA A 15 -5.56 -1.47 8.28
N ASP A 16 -6.00 -2.73 8.23
CA ASP A 16 -5.65 -3.78 9.19
C ASP A 16 -4.14 -4.07 9.17
N VAL A 17 -3.56 -4.30 7.98
CA VAL A 17 -2.12 -4.61 7.87
C VAL A 17 -1.26 -3.40 8.28
N ARG A 18 -1.74 -2.17 8.09
CA ARG A 18 -1.08 -0.95 8.57
C ARG A 18 -1.25 -0.73 10.09
N GLY A 19 -2.08 -1.50 10.77
CA GLY A 19 -2.38 -1.28 12.20
C GLY A 19 -3.18 -0.01 12.45
N MET A 20 -4.03 0.39 11.51
CA MET A 20 -4.87 1.60 11.63
C MET A 20 -6.21 1.32 12.32
N THR A 21 -6.67 0.07 12.25
CA THR A 21 -7.97 -0.36 12.78
C THR A 21 -7.86 -1.01 14.15
N CYS A 22 -6.69 -1.50 14.53
CA CYS A 22 -6.43 -2.15 15.82
C CYS A 22 -5.05 -1.78 16.34
N PRO A 23 -4.83 -1.81 17.67
CA PRO A 23 -3.50 -1.70 18.26
C PRO A 23 -2.55 -2.72 17.64
N VAL A 24 -1.32 -2.29 17.34
CA VAL A 24 -0.30 -3.22 16.86
C VAL A 24 0.24 -4.01 18.04
N GLU A 25 -0.05 -5.31 18.07
CA GLU A 25 0.51 -6.22 19.07
C GLU A 25 1.97 -6.56 18.76
N GLY A 26 2.80 -6.65 19.81
CA GLY A 26 4.20 -7.06 19.71
C GLY A 26 5.15 -5.93 19.32
N ALA A 27 6.20 -6.28 18.57
CA ALA A 27 7.23 -5.32 18.17
C ALA A 27 6.69 -4.33 17.12
N PRO A 28 7.06 -3.04 17.20
CA PRO A 28 6.65 -2.05 16.21
C PRO A 28 7.04 -2.47 14.79
N PRO A 29 6.16 -2.27 13.79
CA PRO A 29 6.38 -2.74 12.42
C PRO A 29 7.47 -1.94 11.69
N VAL A 30 7.72 -0.73 12.16
CA VAL A 30 8.80 0.14 11.72
C VAL A 30 9.52 0.61 12.98
N TYR A 31 10.82 0.36 13.05
CA TYR A 31 11.68 0.82 14.12
C TYR A 31 12.65 1.87 13.59
N ILE A 32 12.78 2.98 14.30
CA ILE A 32 13.71 4.08 13.97
C ILE A 32 14.76 4.16 15.07
N ASP A 33 16.01 3.92 14.70
CA ASP A 33 17.16 4.09 15.58
C ASP A 33 17.56 5.58 15.60
N ASN A 34 17.15 6.28 16.66
CA ASN A 34 17.40 7.70 16.82
C ASN A 34 18.91 8.03 16.87
N ARG A 35 19.75 7.13 17.39
CA ARG A 35 21.20 7.35 17.43
C ARG A 35 21.83 7.20 16.05
N ALA A 36 21.30 6.30 15.22
CA ALA A 36 21.75 6.19 13.83
C ALA A 36 21.42 7.45 12.99
N LEU A 37 20.49 8.30 13.45
CA LEU A 37 20.16 9.60 12.85
C LEU A 37 21.07 10.76 13.31
N ASP A 38 22.02 10.50 14.21
CA ASP A 38 22.99 11.53 14.60
C ASP A 38 23.67 12.12 13.36
N ARG A 39 23.80 13.46 13.37
CA ARG A 39 24.37 14.26 12.27
C ARG A 39 23.54 14.33 10.98
N PHE A 40 22.32 13.78 10.96
CA PHE A 40 21.44 13.88 9.80
C PHE A 40 21.23 15.34 9.34
N ILE A 41 21.05 16.24 10.32
CA ILE A 41 20.75 17.64 10.06
C ILE A 41 21.94 18.45 9.54
N ASP A 42 23.17 17.95 9.70
CA ASP A 42 24.39 18.71 9.42
C ASP A 42 24.42 19.19 7.96
N ARG A 43 24.07 18.32 7.01
CA ARG A 43 24.01 18.68 5.59
C ARG A 43 23.05 19.84 5.31
N PHE A 44 21.90 19.85 5.97
CA PHE A 44 20.84 20.83 5.68
C PHE A 44 21.17 22.23 6.17
N ARG A 45 22.21 22.38 6.99
CA ARG A 45 22.74 23.69 7.37
C ARG A 45 23.46 24.38 6.22
N GLU A 46 23.95 23.61 5.25
CA GLU A 46 24.74 24.10 4.12
C GLU A 46 23.97 23.98 2.80
N VAL A 47 23.30 22.84 2.57
CA VAL A 47 22.63 22.53 1.30
C VAL A 47 21.26 21.89 1.56
N GLY A 48 20.21 22.56 1.09
CA GLY A 48 18.83 22.05 1.19
C GLY A 48 18.47 21.05 0.08
N CYS A 49 17.38 20.30 0.29
CA CYS A 49 16.86 19.39 -0.74
C CYS A 49 16.31 20.12 -1.98
N ARG A 50 15.88 21.39 -1.85
CA ARG A 50 15.28 22.14 -2.96
C ARG A 50 16.28 22.42 -4.08
N ASP A 51 17.56 22.50 -3.72
CA ASP A 51 18.64 22.88 -4.62
C ASP A 51 19.43 21.68 -5.14
N THR A 52 18.97 20.45 -4.86
CA THR A 52 19.69 19.22 -5.22
C THR A 52 18.75 18.16 -5.79
N ASN A 53 19.22 17.38 -6.76
CA ASN A 53 18.52 16.17 -7.20
C ASN A 53 18.69 15.02 -6.18
N CYS A 54 17.59 14.54 -5.60
CA CYS A 54 17.57 13.45 -4.62
C CYS A 54 18.10 12.12 -5.17
N ASP A 55 17.88 11.83 -6.46
CA ASP A 55 18.31 10.58 -7.09
C ASP A 55 19.84 10.47 -7.14
N VAL A 56 20.53 11.61 -7.23
CA VAL A 56 21.99 11.73 -7.25
C VAL A 56 22.56 11.92 -5.84
N CYS A 57 21.95 12.81 -5.05
CA CYS A 57 22.44 13.17 -3.72
C CYS A 57 22.37 12.00 -2.72
N GLN A 58 21.22 11.32 -2.67
CA GLN A 58 20.96 10.17 -1.82
C GLN A 58 21.25 10.34 -0.32
N TRP A 59 21.37 11.58 0.20
CA TRP A 59 21.66 11.82 1.63
C TRP A 59 20.62 11.15 2.54
N CYS A 60 19.33 11.41 2.29
CA CYS A 60 18.24 10.79 3.05
C CYS A 60 18.22 9.27 2.89
N HIS A 61 18.56 8.73 1.70
CA HIS A 61 18.61 7.29 1.46
C HIS A 61 19.66 6.60 2.31
N ARG A 62 20.86 7.19 2.44
CA ARG A 62 21.94 6.66 3.28
C ARG A 62 21.54 6.60 4.76
N PHE A 63 20.86 7.64 5.25
CA PHE A 63 20.36 7.66 6.63
C PHE A 63 19.20 6.70 6.85
N ALA A 64 18.25 6.64 5.92
CA ALA A 64 17.14 5.70 5.98
C ALA A 64 17.64 4.25 6.03
N ALA A 65 18.63 3.90 5.20
CA ALA A 65 19.19 2.55 5.14
C ALA A 65 19.86 2.10 6.45
N LYS A 66 20.46 3.03 7.22
CA LYS A 66 21.10 2.70 8.51
C LYS A 66 20.16 2.79 9.70
N ALA A 67 19.22 3.74 9.70
CA ALA A 67 18.42 4.09 10.88
C ALA A 67 17.06 3.39 10.92
N ILE A 68 16.52 2.98 9.78
CA ILE A 68 15.17 2.42 9.69
C ILE A 68 15.28 0.90 9.56
N ARG A 69 14.64 0.18 10.48
CA ARG A 69 14.45 -1.27 10.41
C ARG A 69 12.97 -1.58 10.25
N MET A 70 12.66 -2.50 9.35
CA MET A 70 11.29 -2.94 9.08
C MET A 70 11.29 -4.46 8.95
N ASP A 71 10.22 -5.11 9.41
CA ASP A 71 10.02 -6.51 9.11
C ASP A 71 9.77 -6.69 7.59
N PRO A 72 10.62 -7.44 6.86
CA PRO A 72 10.48 -7.63 5.43
C PRO A 72 9.17 -8.34 5.05
N GLN A 73 8.66 -9.24 5.90
CA GLN A 73 7.42 -9.96 5.61
C GLN A 73 6.22 -9.01 5.67
N ARG A 74 6.12 -8.21 6.73
CA ARG A 74 5.07 -7.20 6.85
C ARG A 74 5.19 -6.13 5.78
N ARG A 75 6.41 -5.70 5.40
CA ARG A 75 6.62 -4.80 4.25
C ARG A 75 6.02 -5.37 2.97
N ALA A 76 6.31 -6.63 2.65
CA ALA A 76 5.78 -7.27 1.45
C ALA A 76 4.24 -7.36 1.49
N ALA A 77 3.66 -7.70 2.65
CA ALA A 77 2.21 -7.76 2.82
C ALA A 77 1.53 -6.39 2.63
N VAL A 78 2.11 -5.32 3.16
CA VAL A 78 1.60 -3.95 2.98
C VAL A 78 1.67 -3.54 1.51
N LEU A 79 2.80 -3.79 0.84
CA LEU A 79 2.97 -3.44 -0.58
C LEU A 79 1.99 -4.19 -1.48
N ALA A 80 1.75 -5.47 -1.22
CA ALA A 80 0.74 -6.25 -1.95
C ALA A 80 -0.67 -5.67 -1.72
N ALA A 81 -1.03 -5.32 -0.48
CA ALA A 81 -2.32 -4.71 -0.19
C ALA A 81 -2.51 -3.34 -0.88
N TYR A 82 -1.46 -2.54 -0.98
CA TYR A 82 -1.48 -1.29 -1.75
C TYR A 82 -1.70 -1.55 -3.24
N GLN A 83 -0.99 -2.53 -3.82
CA GLN A 83 -1.16 -2.90 -5.22
C GLN A 83 -2.60 -3.33 -5.52
N ASP A 84 -3.20 -4.16 -4.66
CA ASP A 84 -4.60 -4.60 -4.81
C ASP A 84 -5.57 -3.40 -4.79
N VAL A 85 -5.35 -2.42 -3.90
CA VAL A 85 -6.17 -1.21 -3.80
C VAL A 85 -6.00 -0.32 -5.03
N PHE A 86 -4.76 -0.10 -5.48
CA PHE A 86 -4.48 0.73 -6.66
C PHE A 86 -5.03 0.10 -7.93
N GLU A 87 -4.85 -1.20 -8.14
CA GLU A 87 -5.43 -1.88 -9.30
C GLU A 87 -6.97 -1.76 -9.32
N ALA A 88 -7.62 -1.87 -8.15
CA ALA A 88 -9.06 -1.68 -8.05
C ALA A 88 -9.50 -0.23 -8.28
N MET A 89 -8.70 0.74 -7.84
CA MET A 89 -8.97 2.18 -8.00
C MET A 89 -8.78 2.62 -9.45
N ASP A 90 -7.62 2.32 -10.04
CA ASP A 90 -7.23 2.68 -11.41
C ASP A 90 -8.06 1.91 -12.44
N GLY A 91 -8.35 0.64 -12.18
CA GLY A 91 -9.23 -0.18 -13.02
C GLY A 91 -10.73 0.13 -12.86
N GLY A 92 -11.08 1.08 -12.00
CA GLY A 92 -12.47 1.48 -11.74
C GLY A 92 -13.34 0.45 -11.01
N GLY A 93 -12.78 -0.70 -10.63
CA GLY A 93 -13.48 -1.76 -9.91
C GLY A 93 -14.02 -1.31 -8.55
N LEU A 94 -13.35 -0.36 -7.90
CA LEU A 94 -13.76 0.27 -6.64
C LEU A 94 -15.11 1.01 -6.77
N TRP A 95 -15.35 1.60 -7.93
CA TRP A 95 -16.50 2.45 -8.23
C TRP A 95 -17.61 1.71 -9.00
N ARG A 96 -17.37 0.45 -9.38
CA ARG A 96 -18.31 -0.33 -10.21
C ARG A 96 -19.16 -1.26 -9.34
N TYR A 97 -20.40 -0.85 -9.08
CA TYR A 97 -21.37 -1.64 -8.31
C TYR A 97 -21.83 -2.92 -9.04
N LEU A 98 -21.94 -2.88 -10.38
CA LEU A 98 -22.40 -4.01 -11.19
C LEU A 98 -21.23 -4.81 -11.79
N PRO A 99 -21.28 -6.15 -11.83
CA PRO A 99 -20.31 -6.94 -12.59
C PRO A 99 -20.38 -6.55 -14.09
N CYS A 100 -19.24 -6.56 -14.78
CA CYS A 100 -19.23 -6.37 -16.22
C CYS A 100 -20.10 -7.47 -16.84
N ARG A 101 -21.14 -7.10 -17.59
CA ARG A 101 -21.92 -8.09 -18.35
C ARG A 101 -20.93 -8.81 -19.25
N SER A 102 -20.77 -10.12 -19.10
CA SER A 102 -20.16 -10.93 -20.14
C SER A 102 -20.97 -10.70 -21.41
N SER A 103 -20.32 -10.20 -22.46
CA SER A 103 -20.95 -10.12 -23.76
C SER A 103 -21.40 -11.52 -24.14
N LYS A 104 -22.70 -11.69 -24.37
CA LYS A 104 -23.17 -12.87 -25.11
C LYS A 104 -22.42 -12.89 -26.45
N PRO A 105 -21.99 -14.07 -26.95
CA PRO A 105 -21.35 -14.15 -28.26
C PRO A 105 -22.30 -13.53 -29.29
N GLY A 106 -21.88 -12.43 -29.93
CA GLY A 106 -22.63 -11.78 -31.01
C GLY A 106 -23.07 -10.33 -30.80
N ARG A 107 -22.77 -9.66 -29.68
CA ARG A 107 -23.06 -8.21 -29.55
C ARG A 107 -21.79 -7.44 -29.19
N GLN A 108 -21.23 -6.74 -30.18
CA GLN A 108 -20.10 -5.83 -29.99
C GLN A 108 -20.57 -4.65 -29.13
N SER A 109 -20.13 -4.59 -27.87
CA SER A 109 -20.21 -3.41 -27.03
C SER A 109 -18.80 -2.83 -26.87
N SER A 110 -18.63 -1.60 -27.33
CA SER A 110 -17.38 -0.83 -27.44
C SER A 110 -16.77 -0.37 -26.09
N GLY A 111 -16.91 -1.16 -25.03
CA GLY A 111 -16.33 -0.87 -23.72
C GLY A 111 -15.48 -2.04 -23.24
N GLY A 112 -14.17 -1.95 -23.43
CA GLY A 112 -13.22 -3.00 -23.05
C GLY A 112 -13.17 -3.21 -21.54
N CYS A 113 -13.57 -4.39 -21.08
CA CYS A 113 -13.29 -4.87 -19.72
C CYS A 113 -11.95 -5.63 -19.76
N SER A 114 -10.89 -5.02 -19.22
CA SER A 114 -9.61 -5.72 -18.99
C SER A 114 -9.74 -6.65 -17.78
N ASN A 115 -9.44 -7.94 -17.98
CA ASN A 115 -9.51 -8.97 -16.96
C ASN A 115 -8.29 -8.89 -16.01
N GLY A 116 -8.47 -8.26 -14.86
CA GLY A 116 -7.57 -8.43 -13.70
C GLY A 116 -7.74 -9.84 -13.13
N ARG A 117 -6.70 -10.66 -13.26
CA ARG A 117 -6.67 -12.07 -12.85
C ARG A 117 -6.61 -12.16 -11.32
N SER A 118 -7.76 -12.34 -10.68
CA SER A 118 -7.87 -12.56 -9.22
C SER A 118 -7.11 -13.84 -8.82
N ARG A 119 -5.94 -13.71 -8.18
CA ARG A 119 -5.30 -14.81 -7.45
C ARG A 119 -5.97 -14.96 -6.10
N ASN A 120 -6.33 -16.20 -5.76
CA ASN A 120 -6.99 -16.58 -4.52
C ASN A 120 -6.23 -16.03 -3.29
N SER A 121 -6.93 -15.28 -2.45
CA SER A 121 -6.46 -14.80 -1.16
C SER A 121 -6.47 -15.94 -0.16
N VAL A 122 -5.29 -16.28 0.34
CA VAL A 122 -5.08 -17.21 1.45
C VAL A 122 -5.51 -16.53 2.76
N GLY A 123 -6.28 -17.24 3.57
CA GLY A 123 -6.37 -17.09 5.04
C GLY A 123 -6.71 -15.71 5.57
N SER A 124 -8.00 -15.44 5.74
CA SER A 124 -8.50 -14.30 6.50
C SER A 124 -8.13 -14.44 7.99
N ALA A 125 -7.18 -13.64 8.46
CA ALA A 125 -6.93 -13.44 9.89
C ALA A 125 -7.91 -12.41 10.50
N ALA A 126 -9.17 -12.41 10.06
CA ALA A 126 -10.14 -11.34 10.34
C ALA A 126 -10.77 -11.38 11.73
N ASP A 127 -10.53 -12.40 12.55
CA ASP A 127 -11.22 -12.55 13.84
C ASP A 127 -10.42 -12.10 15.07
N ARG A 128 -9.46 -11.16 14.91
CA ARG A 128 -8.62 -10.70 16.04
C ARG A 128 -8.94 -9.32 16.61
N CYS A 129 -9.92 -8.60 16.06
CA CYS A 129 -10.26 -7.24 16.53
C CYS A 129 -11.73 -7.04 16.88
N ALA A 130 -12.47 -8.11 17.17
CA ALA A 130 -13.79 -8.02 17.77
C ALA A 130 -13.66 -8.27 19.28
N ALA A 131 -13.33 -7.23 20.03
CA ALA A 131 -13.46 -7.17 21.48
C ALA A 131 -13.89 -5.76 21.88
#